data_AF-A0A4U1I7Q8-F1
#
_entry.id   AF-A0A4U1I7Q8-F1
#
_cell.length_a   1.000
_cell.length_b   1.000
_cell.length_c   1.000
_cell.angle_alpha   90.00
_cell.angle_beta   90.00
_cell.angle_gamma   90.00
#
_symmetry.space_group_name_H-M   'P 1'
#
loop_
_entity.id
_entity.type
_entity.pdbx_description
1 polymer ?
#
loop_
_entity_poly.entity_id
_entity_poly.type
_entity_poly.pdbx_seq_one_letter_code
_entity_poly.pdbx_strand_id
1 'polypeptide(L)' 'MASPGYHRKAPPLYPWLKLAGRWIEHAGFQPYQRVRVTVEQGRLIITAA' A
#
# COMPACT_ATOMS: atom_id res chain seq x y z
N MET A 1 -24.66 -30.39 -18.46
CA MET A 1 -24.80 -29.36 -17.41
C MET A 1 -23.40 -29.05 -16.89
N ALA A 2 -22.82 -27.91 -17.26
CA ALA A 2 -21.52 -27.49 -16.74
C ALA A 2 -21.74 -26.68 -15.47
N SER A 3 -21.06 -27.04 -14.37
CA SER A 3 -21.11 -26.32 -13.09
C SER A 3 -20.69 -24.86 -13.29
N PRO A 4 -21.38 -23.88 -12.67
CA PRO A 4 -20.98 -22.48 -12.80
C PRO A 4 -19.63 -22.31 -12.10
N GLY A 5 -18.59 -22.12 -12.91
CA GLY A 5 -17.25 -21.81 -12.41
C GLY A 5 -17.33 -20.58 -11.52
N TYR A 6 -16.77 -20.69 -10.31
CA TYR A 6 -16.68 -19.59 -9.37
C TYR A 6 -15.80 -18.49 -10.00
N HIS A 7 -16.43 -17.50 -10.63
CA HIS A 7 -15.72 -16.32 -11.13
C HIS A 7 -15.16 -15.55 -9.94
N ARG A 8 -13.90 -15.82 -9.58
CA ARG A 8 -13.13 -14.92 -8.70
C ARG A 8 -13.12 -13.56 -9.39
N LYS A 9 -13.85 -12.60 -8.83
CA LYS A 9 -13.75 -11.20 -9.25
C LYS A 9 -12.27 -10.81 -9.16
N ALA A 10 -11.73 -10.26 -10.26
CA ALA A 10 -10.40 -9.68 -10.22
C ALA A 10 -10.36 -8.63 -9.09
N PRO A 11 -9.28 -8.56 -8.29
CA PRO A 11 -9.15 -7.54 -7.27
C PRO A 11 -9.33 -6.16 -7.93
N PRO A 12 -9.97 -5.20 -7.24
CA PRO A 12 -10.09 -3.86 -7.79
C PRO A 12 -8.69 -3.30 -8.08
N LEU A 13 -8.53 -2.65 -9.24
CA LEU A 13 -7.31 -1.96 -9.66
C LEU A 13 -7.13 -0.69 -8.83
N TYR A 14 -6.82 -0.85 -7.54
CA TYR A 14 -6.37 0.27 -6.74
C TYR A 14 -4.94 0.63 -7.14
N PRO A 15 -4.59 1.93 -7.19
CA PRO A 15 -3.20 2.33 -7.39
C PRO A 15 -2.37 1.78 -6.23
N TRP A 16 -1.33 1.03 -6.55
CA TRP A 16 -0.36 0.52 -5.59
C TRP A 16 0.95 1.28 -5.75
N LEU A 17 1.61 1.58 -4.64
CA LEU A 17 2.90 2.27 -4.61
C LEU A 17 3.90 1.40 -3.86
N LYS A 18 5.11 1.26 -4.41
CA LYS A 18 6.25 0.64 -3.73
C LYS A 18 7.34 1.69 -3.54
N LEU A 19 7.73 1.91 -2.27
CA LEU A 19 8.89 2.72 -1.92
C LEU A 19 10.07 1.78 -1.70
N ALA A 20 11.22 2.08 -2.29
CA ALA A 20 12.46 1.31 -2.11
C ALA A 20 13.69 2.22 -2.01
N GLY A 21 14.74 1.73 -1.35
CA GLY A 21 16.04 2.38 -1.22
C GLY A 21 16.39 2.79 0.21
N ARG A 22 17.69 3.03 0.45
CA ARG A 22 18.23 3.39 1.79
C ARG A 22 17.71 4.74 2.31
N TRP A 23 17.24 5.62 1.44
CA TRP A 23 16.67 6.91 1.84
C TRP A 23 15.46 6.75 2.77
N ILE A 24 14.77 5.60 2.71
CA ILE A 24 13.62 5.28 3.57
C ILE A 24 14.09 5.09 5.02
N GLU A 25 15.20 4.38 5.21
CA GLU A 25 15.83 4.24 6.54
C GLU A 25 16.34 5.59 7.04
N HIS A 26 16.94 6.40 6.16
CA HIS A 26 17.41 7.75 6.50
C HIS A 26 16.23 8.69 6.87
N ALA A 27 15.04 8.45 6.32
CA ALA A 27 13.81 9.15 6.67
C ALA A 27 13.17 8.62 7.98
N GLY A 28 13.83 7.67 8.66
CA GLY A 28 13.42 7.15 9.97
C GLY A 28 12.52 5.91 9.94
N PHE A 29 12.26 5.34 8.76
CA PHE A 29 11.43 4.14 8.63
C PHE A 29 12.24 2.87 8.86
N GLN A 30 11.65 1.90 9.56
CA GLN A 30 12.25 0.60 9.82
C GLN A 30 11.47 -0.54 9.15
N PRO A 31 12.12 -1.67 8.80
CA PRO A 31 11.42 -2.86 8.35
C PRO A 31 10.33 -3.29 9.35
N TYR A 32 9.17 -3.68 8.84
CA TYR A 32 8.02 -4.15 9.63
C TYR A 32 7.43 -3.12 10.62
N GLN A 33 7.86 -1.86 10.56
CA GLN A 33 7.30 -0.79 11.39
C GLN A 33 5.85 -0.49 11.02
N ARG A 34 5.00 -0.22 12.01
CA ARG A 34 3.67 0.36 11.78
C ARG A 34 3.86 1.86 11.48
N VAL A 35 3.30 2.31 10.37
CA VAL A 35 3.37 3.72 9.95
C VAL A 35 2.02 4.39 10.15
N ARG A 36 2.04 5.72 10.28
CA ARG A 36 0.83 6.53 10.16
C ARG A 36 0.67 6.99 8.73
N VAL A 37 -0.53 6.83 8.20
CA VAL A 37 -0.92 7.28 6.86
C VAL A 37 -2.07 8.26 7.00
N THR A 38 -1.90 9.47 6.48
CA THR A 38 -2.97 10.48 6.41
C THR A 38 -3.08 11.03 4.99
N VAL A 39 -4.25 11.59 4.66
CA VAL A 39 -4.48 12.32 3.42
C VAL A 39 -4.85 13.75 3.77
N GLU A 40 -4.04 14.70 3.32
CA GLU A 40 -4.26 16.13 3.55
C GLU A 40 -4.12 16.88 2.22
N GLN A 41 -5.15 17.65 1.84
CA GLN A 41 -5.13 18.49 0.64
C GLN A 41 -4.71 17.73 -0.64
N GLY A 42 -5.16 16.48 -0.79
CA GLY A 42 -4.83 15.62 -1.93
C GLY A 42 -3.42 14.99 -1.88
N ARG A 43 -2.71 15.12 -0.76
CA ARG A 43 -1.37 14.52 -0.55
C ARG A 43 -1.49 13.32 0.37
N LEU A 44 -0.83 12.22 -0.01
CA LEU A 44 -0.61 11.08 0.87
C LEU A 44 0.61 11.38 1.74
N ILE A 45 0.42 11.44 3.05
CA ILE A 45 1.49 11.66 4.02
C ILE A 45 1.71 10.36 4.79
N ILE A 46 2.93 9.87 4.75
CA ILE A 46 3.36 8.67 5.47
C ILE A 46 4.43 9.11 6.46
N THR A 47 4.24 8.83 7.75
CA THR A 47 5.21 9.15 8.79
C THR A 47 5.59 7.89 9.56
N ALA A 48 6.88 7.78 9.90
CA ALA A 48 7.33 6.86 10.94
C ALA A 48 6.57 7.22 12.23
N ALA A 49 5.90 6.23 12.83
CA ALA A 49 5.18 6.40 14.09
C ALA A 49 6.15 6.41 15.27
#